data_AF-A0AAN6XXA7-F1
#
_entry.id   AF-A0AAN6XXA7-F1
#
_cell.length_a   1.000
_cell.length_b   1.000
_cell.length_c   1.000
_cell.angle_alpha   90.00
_cell.angle_beta   90.00
_cell.angle_gamma   90.00
#
_symmetry.space_group_name_H-M   'P 1'
#
loop_
_entity.id
_entity.type
_entity.pdbx_description
1 polymer ?
#
loop_
_entity_poly.entity_id
_entity_poly.type
_entity_poly.pdbx_seq_one_letter_code
_entity_poly.pdbx_strand_id
1 'polypeptide(L)'
;MGQDPKTNQVVFIHETNLANEGDGLSPDSGPEDYLEVDASGSPDTITDGPSRRSSLQSPIKSCSMTPVSPRFPRDILTPKRYSPHDESLRSPNSYPTLDQHQLRQQKGSSEDEGRNTVKEKSASPSDRFIRQPIYIDHTILPFTEAQRARLMRHYVQKLAIWLDLCDPGQSFQTVVPIRAGRCPILLNSIMALAGRHLAHVDKAFPSNAYVNYSQECVRQLNVWAGDGLLSEDVFAALIIMRVMAELEAKDNGGNLDGNFLLGLQLCVQHQKTMLRQKSLGAAAFWVGLRQEIYNAVATQSQVKMLQMDVLPDIIDREVSAADDYVWANRAVVHCAEVLNYCFGPNTEKRRERWEELMAWNRSWSVGTADMYVPIYRETNEALFPEIWYNQSCHVIGAQHHLLAELFLTYYHPDLPFIGPAAEHAKERIKPKGQSLVREICGIGLGNSWTPPSMFTACMAIHVFGHLFTDRRDQEQMMDILRRTEHEHGRPTAKVQAEMVHYVWHWKPVPDYIIKQEHLNPETLIWANQQLR
;
A
#
# COMPACT_ATOMS: atom_id res chain seq x y z
N MET A 1 -36.67 42.56 -41.80
CA MET A 1 -35.24 42.29 -41.50
C MET A 1 -35.11 42.32 -39.98
N GLY A 2 -35.23 41.25 -39.20
CA GLY A 2 -34.94 39.84 -39.47
C GLY A 2 -33.54 39.51 -38.96
N GLN A 3 -33.34 39.39 -37.64
CA GLN A 3 -32.19 38.71 -37.05
C GLN A 3 -32.63 37.98 -35.76
N ASP A 4 -32.59 36.65 -35.86
CA ASP A 4 -32.83 35.68 -34.79
C ASP A 4 -31.72 35.69 -33.74
N PRO A 5 -32.03 35.38 -32.47
CA PRO A 5 -31.02 35.08 -31.46
C PRO A 5 -30.49 33.65 -31.65
N LYS A 6 -29.16 33.52 -31.83
CA LYS A 6 -28.47 32.23 -31.89
C LYS A 6 -28.59 31.49 -30.56
N THR A 7 -29.41 30.45 -30.53
CA THR A 7 -29.44 29.42 -29.49
C THR A 7 -28.17 28.57 -29.60
N ASN A 8 -27.30 28.62 -28.58
CA ASN A 8 -26.21 27.66 -28.44
C ASN A 8 -26.80 26.30 -28.03
N GLN A 9 -27.00 25.42 -29.01
CA GLN A 9 -27.26 24.00 -28.73
C GLN A 9 -25.98 23.36 -28.21
N VAL A 10 -26.01 22.97 -26.93
CA VAL A 10 -25.04 22.04 -26.35
C VAL A 10 -25.39 20.65 -26.88
N VAL A 11 -24.56 20.11 -27.77
CA VAL A 11 -24.68 18.74 -28.24
C VAL A 11 -24.09 17.82 -27.17
N PHE A 12 -24.96 17.10 -26.46
CA PHE A 12 -24.55 15.96 -25.64
C PHE A 12 -24.18 14.81 -26.57
N ILE A 13 -22.90 14.43 -26.59
CA ILE A 13 -22.44 13.21 -27.23
C ILE A 13 -22.65 12.08 -26.20
N HIS A 14 -23.69 11.28 -26.41
CA HIS A 14 -23.88 10.02 -25.69
C HIS A 14 -22.80 9.03 -26.17
N GLU A 15 -21.73 8.87 -25.40
CA GLU A 15 -20.74 7.80 -25.61
C GLU A 15 -21.35 6.47 -25.15
N THR A 16 -22.22 5.90 -25.97
CA THR A 16 -22.71 4.52 -25.84
C THR A 16 -23.29 4.13 -27.19
N ASN A 17 -22.43 3.89 -28.18
CA ASN A 17 -22.75 3.19 -29.42
C ASN A 17 -21.47 2.81 -30.16
N LEU A 18 -20.78 1.79 -29.66
CA LEU A 18 -19.87 0.95 -30.45
C LEU A 18 -19.95 -0.48 -29.90
N ALA A 19 -21.03 -1.18 -30.23
CA ALA A 19 -21.06 -2.62 -30.31
C ALA A 19 -22.23 -3.07 -31.19
N ASN A 20 -21.87 -3.74 -32.29
CA ASN A 20 -22.67 -4.71 -33.06
C ASN A 20 -23.73 -4.18 -34.04
N GLU A 21 -23.28 -3.92 -35.28
CA GLU A 21 -23.93 -4.43 -36.49
C GLU A 21 -23.06 -5.61 -36.98
N GLY A 22 -23.53 -6.77 -37.45
CA GLY A 22 -24.86 -7.26 -37.75
C GLY A 22 -24.67 -8.55 -38.57
N ASP A 23 -25.54 -9.53 -38.35
CA ASP A 23 -25.98 -10.64 -39.23
C ASP A 23 -26.51 -11.73 -38.28
N GLY A 24 -27.79 -12.02 -38.11
CA GLY A 24 -28.98 -11.83 -38.94
C GLY A 24 -29.75 -13.16 -38.87
N LEU A 25 -30.98 -13.15 -38.37
CA LEU A 25 -32.12 -14.04 -38.74
C LEU A 25 -33.32 -13.79 -37.80
N SER A 26 -34.50 -13.90 -38.40
CA SER A 26 -35.82 -13.33 -38.07
C SER A 26 -36.59 -13.97 -36.88
N PRO A 27 -37.74 -13.40 -36.47
CA PRO A 27 -38.35 -13.59 -35.15
C PRO A 27 -39.49 -14.62 -35.12
N ASP A 28 -39.74 -15.17 -33.94
CA ASP A 28 -41.04 -15.78 -33.61
C ASP A 28 -41.44 -15.41 -32.17
N SER A 29 -42.71 -15.61 -31.86
CA SER A 29 -43.57 -14.65 -31.18
C SER A 29 -44.22 -15.20 -29.90
N GLY A 30 -44.43 -14.33 -28.91
CA GLY A 30 -45.43 -14.49 -27.84
C GLY A 30 -44.95 -15.10 -26.49
N PRO A 31 -45.77 -14.98 -25.43
CA PRO A 31 -45.87 -13.74 -24.66
C PRO A 31 -45.59 -13.90 -23.15
N GLU A 32 -45.60 -12.75 -22.50
CA GLU A 32 -45.51 -12.40 -21.07
C GLU A 32 -46.19 -13.37 -20.09
N ASP A 33 -45.63 -13.45 -18.87
CA ASP A 33 -46.45 -13.41 -17.65
C ASP A 33 -45.65 -12.86 -16.45
N TYR A 34 -46.17 -11.78 -15.90
CA TYR A 34 -45.83 -11.18 -14.60
C TYR A 34 -46.59 -11.91 -13.50
N LEU A 35 -45.94 -12.32 -12.40
CA LEU A 35 -46.60 -12.48 -11.10
C LEU A 35 -45.63 -12.17 -9.95
N GLU A 36 -45.84 -11.02 -9.31
CA GLU A 36 -45.60 -10.81 -7.87
C GLU A 36 -46.61 -11.63 -7.07
N VAL A 37 -46.21 -12.26 -5.95
CA VAL A 37 -47.03 -12.32 -4.73
C VAL A 37 -46.14 -12.44 -3.48
N ASP A 38 -46.48 -11.60 -2.51
CA ASP A 38 -45.98 -11.45 -1.15
C ASP A 38 -46.18 -12.64 -0.18
N ALA A 39 -45.26 -12.68 0.78
CA ALA A 39 -45.40 -12.82 2.24
C ALA A 39 -46.18 -13.97 2.93
N SER A 40 -45.53 -14.38 4.03
CA SER A 40 -46.06 -14.78 5.36
C SER A 40 -46.19 -16.27 5.68
N GLY A 41 -45.60 -16.67 6.82
CA GLY A 41 -45.89 -17.96 7.46
C GLY A 41 -44.78 -18.55 8.36
N SER A 42 -44.50 -17.92 9.50
CA SER A 42 -44.17 -18.62 10.77
C SER A 42 -45.44 -18.59 11.64
N PRO A 43 -45.69 -19.47 12.62
CA PRO A 43 -44.70 -20.09 13.54
C PRO A 43 -44.98 -21.56 13.92
N ASP A 44 -44.03 -22.24 14.58
CA ASP A 44 -44.29 -22.78 15.93
C ASP A 44 -43.10 -23.49 16.60
N THR A 45 -43.22 -23.45 17.92
CA THR A 45 -42.28 -23.61 19.03
C THR A 45 -42.20 -25.07 19.53
N ILE A 46 -41.15 -25.46 20.27
CA ILE A 46 -41.15 -26.28 21.53
C ILE A 46 -40.07 -27.41 21.64
N THR A 47 -39.06 -27.09 22.48
CA THR A 47 -38.45 -27.81 23.63
C THR A 47 -37.66 -29.14 23.56
N ASP A 48 -36.59 -29.11 24.37
CA ASP A 48 -36.07 -30.12 25.32
C ASP A 48 -35.00 -31.15 24.90
N GLY A 49 -33.82 -31.04 25.53
CA GLY A 49 -32.90 -32.17 25.84
C GLY A 49 -33.32 -32.88 27.13
N PRO A 50 -32.43 -33.50 27.95
CA PRO A 50 -31.00 -33.82 27.80
C PRO A 50 -30.64 -35.26 28.29
N SER A 51 -29.32 -35.56 28.47
CA SER A 51 -28.67 -36.69 29.21
C SER A 51 -27.94 -37.71 28.31
N ARG A 52 -26.79 -38.33 28.64
CA ARG A 52 -25.99 -38.47 29.86
C ARG A 52 -24.60 -39.07 29.54
N ARG A 53 -23.65 -38.81 30.47
CA ARG A 53 -22.32 -39.40 30.75
C ARG A 53 -22.09 -40.88 30.40
N SER A 54 -20.82 -41.23 30.11
CA SER A 54 -20.04 -42.16 30.96
C SER A 54 -18.53 -42.13 30.71
N SER A 55 -17.81 -41.97 31.81
CA SER A 55 -16.37 -42.14 32.06
C SER A 55 -15.95 -43.60 32.23
N LEU A 56 -14.73 -43.97 31.83
CA LEU A 56 -14.01 -45.16 32.34
C LEU A 56 -12.49 -44.87 32.46
N GLN A 57 -11.96 -45.03 33.67
CA GLN A 57 -10.53 -45.05 34.03
C GLN A 57 -10.04 -46.51 34.10
N SER A 58 -8.80 -46.79 33.68
CA SER A 58 -7.62 -47.24 34.49
C SER A 58 -6.94 -48.49 33.84
N PRO A 59 -5.76 -49.02 34.25
CA PRO A 59 -4.58 -48.44 34.95
C PRO A 59 -3.17 -48.85 34.39
N ILE A 60 -2.13 -48.11 34.85
CA ILE A 60 -0.73 -48.47 35.22
C ILE A 60 0.24 -49.12 34.18
N LYS A 61 1.41 -48.48 33.96
CA LYS A 61 2.75 -49.04 34.25
C LYS A 61 3.88 -47.99 34.18
N SER A 62 4.59 -47.87 35.30
CA SER A 62 5.87 -47.18 35.48
C SER A 62 7.02 -47.93 34.80
N CYS A 63 7.92 -47.22 34.13
CA CYS A 63 9.27 -47.74 33.86
C CYS A 63 10.29 -46.60 33.95
N SER A 64 11.12 -46.64 34.99
CA SER A 64 12.31 -45.84 35.19
C SER A 64 13.44 -46.37 34.32
N MET A 65 14.07 -45.53 33.50
CA MET A 65 15.39 -45.79 32.92
C MET A 65 16.14 -44.46 32.75
N THR A 66 17.28 -44.36 33.43
CA THR A 66 18.45 -43.53 33.08
C THR A 66 19.61 -44.49 32.83
N PRO A 67 20.74 -44.13 32.18
CA PRO A 67 21.14 -42.87 31.54
C PRO A 67 21.66 -43.08 30.10
N VAL A 68 22.11 -42.02 29.41
CA VAL A 68 23.39 -41.92 28.67
C VAL A 68 23.35 -40.67 27.78
N SER A 69 24.26 -39.73 28.06
CA SER A 69 24.50 -38.53 27.26
C SER A 69 25.37 -38.85 26.05
N PRO A 70 25.08 -38.24 24.88
CA PRO A 70 26.11 -37.85 23.93
C PRO A 70 26.26 -36.32 23.93
N ARG A 71 27.48 -35.86 24.24
CA ARG A 71 27.93 -34.50 23.88
C ARG A 71 28.16 -34.43 22.36
N PHE A 72 27.92 -33.25 21.77
CA PHE A 72 28.59 -32.59 20.62
C PHE A 72 27.55 -31.74 19.85
N PRO A 73 27.97 -30.73 19.07
CA PRO A 73 28.68 -29.50 19.44
C PRO A 73 27.74 -28.28 19.39
N ARG A 74 28.07 -27.23 20.15
CA ARG A 74 27.50 -25.89 19.95
C ARG A 74 28.00 -25.38 18.61
N ASP A 75 27.08 -25.16 17.67
CA ASP A 75 27.02 -24.05 16.72
C ASP A 75 26.05 -24.44 15.59
N ILE A 76 25.45 -23.44 14.94
CA ILE A 76 24.43 -23.52 13.88
C ILE A 76 22.99 -23.49 14.43
N LEU A 77 22.52 -22.28 14.78
CA LEU A 77 21.16 -21.81 14.54
C LEU A 77 21.17 -20.27 14.59
N THR A 78 21.59 -19.64 13.49
CA THR A 78 21.25 -18.25 13.18
C THR A 78 20.55 -18.26 11.81
N PRO A 79 19.37 -17.61 11.65
CA PRO A 79 18.83 -17.36 10.33
C PRO A 79 19.80 -16.46 9.58
N LYS A 80 20.27 -16.90 8.40
CA LYS A 80 21.16 -16.14 7.54
C LYS A 80 20.49 -14.82 7.17
N ARG A 81 21.03 -13.71 7.67
CA ARG A 81 20.84 -12.38 7.07
C ARG A 81 21.44 -12.42 5.67
N TYR A 82 20.62 -12.15 4.66
CA TYR A 82 21.09 -11.89 3.31
C TYR A 82 21.95 -10.61 3.34
N SER A 83 23.23 -10.73 2.99
CA SER A 83 24.15 -9.61 2.84
C SER A 83 24.32 -9.35 1.34
N PRO A 84 24.02 -8.14 0.82
CA PRO A 84 24.21 -7.85 -0.59
C PRO A 84 25.62 -7.30 -0.82
N HIS A 85 26.58 -8.19 -1.07
CA HIS A 85 27.86 -7.83 -1.68
C HIS A 85 28.24 -8.93 -2.67
N ASP A 86 27.74 -8.79 -3.90
CA ASP A 86 28.49 -9.00 -5.14
C ASP A 86 27.50 -9.03 -6.30
N GLU A 87 27.46 -7.96 -7.10
CA GLU A 87 27.19 -8.07 -8.53
C GLU A 87 27.69 -6.80 -9.24
N SER A 88 28.86 -6.95 -9.85
CA SER A 88 29.50 -5.94 -10.68
C SER A 88 29.13 -6.18 -12.15
N LEU A 89 27.98 -5.67 -12.59
CA LEU A 89 27.70 -5.47 -14.01
C LEU A 89 27.04 -4.09 -14.21
N ARG A 90 27.79 -3.19 -14.84
CA ARG A 90 27.38 -1.83 -15.17
C ARG A 90 26.21 -1.84 -16.16
N SER A 91 25.14 -1.13 -15.81
CA SER A 91 24.06 -0.72 -16.71
C SER A 91 23.99 0.82 -16.78
N PRO A 92 23.53 1.45 -17.88
CA PRO A 92 23.87 2.85 -18.19
C PRO A 92 23.07 3.94 -17.45
N ASN A 93 22.13 3.59 -16.57
CA ASN A 93 21.24 4.56 -15.92
C ASN A 93 21.61 4.75 -14.44
N SER A 94 22.72 5.42 -14.17
CA SER A 94 23.11 5.82 -12.81
C SER A 94 22.64 7.25 -12.52
N TYR A 95 21.65 7.40 -11.65
CA TYR A 95 21.24 8.69 -11.08
C TYR A 95 22.12 9.07 -9.88
N PRO A 96 22.44 10.34 -9.66
CA PRO A 96 23.26 10.77 -8.52
C PRO A 96 22.51 10.59 -7.17
N THR A 97 23.19 9.99 -6.20
CA THR A 97 22.72 9.68 -4.84
C THR A 97 22.68 10.92 -3.95
N LEU A 98 21.70 11.02 -3.02
CA LEU A 98 21.73 12.00 -1.93
C LEU A 98 22.82 11.60 -0.91
N ASP A 99 23.92 12.35 -0.83
CA ASP A 99 25.03 12.03 0.07
C ASP A 99 24.73 12.41 1.54
N GLN A 100 24.89 11.45 2.45
CA GLN A 100 24.61 11.56 3.89
C GLN A 100 25.60 12.44 4.69
N HIS A 101 26.66 12.97 4.08
CA HIS A 101 27.80 13.50 4.83
C HIS A 101 27.77 14.99 5.20
N GLN A 102 26.80 15.79 4.74
CA GLN A 102 26.85 17.25 4.96
C GLN A 102 26.11 17.79 6.19
N LEU A 103 25.35 16.98 6.94
CA LEU A 103 24.51 17.47 8.04
C LEU A 103 25.10 17.32 9.46
N ARG A 104 26.33 16.82 9.63
CA ARG A 104 26.84 16.40 10.96
C ARG A 104 27.99 17.19 11.58
N GLN A 105 28.40 18.34 11.05
CA GLN A 105 29.48 19.10 11.70
C GLN A 105 29.19 20.60 11.81
N GLN A 106 28.60 21.00 12.92
CA GLN A 106 28.89 22.30 13.55
C GLN A 106 28.57 22.23 15.04
N LYS A 107 29.58 21.97 15.87
CA LYS A 107 29.65 22.34 17.30
C LYS A 107 31.09 22.22 17.83
N GLY A 108 31.63 23.36 18.31
CA GLY A 108 32.88 23.52 19.08
C GLY A 108 34.15 23.51 18.21
N SER A 109 35.15 24.37 18.38
CA SER A 109 35.61 25.14 19.54
C SER A 109 36.54 26.29 19.12
N SER A 110 36.59 27.33 19.95
CA SER A 110 37.52 28.46 19.92
C SER A 110 38.98 28.06 20.19
N GLU A 111 39.93 28.80 19.61
CA GLU A 111 41.13 29.40 20.24
C GLU A 111 42.00 30.09 19.16
N ASP A 112 43.04 30.80 19.58
CA ASP A 112 43.38 32.19 19.23
C ASP A 112 44.64 32.37 18.33
N GLU A 113 44.93 33.64 18.02
CA GLU A 113 46.20 34.28 17.58
C GLU A 113 46.53 34.50 16.07
N GLY A 114 46.65 35.79 15.70
CA GLY A 114 47.91 36.31 15.16
C GLY A 114 48.00 36.89 13.71
N ARG A 115 47.66 38.19 13.56
CA ARG A 115 48.43 39.25 12.83
C ARG A 115 48.37 39.39 11.28
N ASN A 116 47.66 40.46 10.84
CA ASN A 116 47.98 41.54 9.84
C ASN A 116 49.11 41.29 8.80
N THR A 117 49.04 41.56 7.48
CA THR A 117 48.39 42.56 6.59
C THR A 117 48.58 42.04 5.15
N VAL A 118 47.73 42.29 4.13
CA VAL A 118 47.67 43.47 3.23
C VAL A 118 46.47 43.28 2.29
N LYS A 119 45.74 44.37 2.02
CA LYS A 119 44.62 44.45 1.08
C LYS A 119 45.07 44.18 -0.36
N GLU A 120 44.55 43.13 -0.98
CA GLU A 120 44.32 43.09 -2.43
C GLU A 120 42.87 42.67 -2.68
N LYS A 121 42.15 43.51 -3.44
CA LYS A 121 40.82 43.22 -3.95
C LYS A 121 40.94 42.09 -4.97
N SER A 122 40.74 40.85 -4.54
CA SER A 122 40.33 39.77 -5.43
C SER A 122 38.91 39.36 -5.05
N ALA A 123 37.97 39.66 -5.93
CA ALA A 123 36.62 39.11 -5.83
C ALA A 123 36.75 37.58 -5.91
N SER A 124 36.35 36.87 -4.86
CA SER A 124 36.28 35.41 -4.88
C SER A 124 35.17 34.97 -5.85
N PRO A 125 35.36 33.89 -6.62
CA PRO A 125 34.37 33.40 -7.58
C PRO A 125 33.27 32.58 -6.89
N SER A 126 32.70 33.08 -5.79
CA SER A 126 31.71 32.35 -4.98
C SER A 126 30.25 32.78 -5.20
N ASP A 127 29.97 33.78 -6.04
CA ASP A 127 28.60 34.25 -6.27
C ASP A 127 28.21 34.16 -7.75
N ARG A 128 27.66 33.01 -8.18
CA ARG A 128 26.65 32.89 -9.27
C ARG A 128 26.26 31.43 -9.57
N PHE A 129 25.69 30.73 -8.61
CA PHE A 129 24.56 29.85 -8.95
C PHE A 129 23.31 30.70 -8.72
N ILE A 130 22.74 31.25 -9.79
CA ILE A 130 21.44 31.91 -9.73
C ILE A 130 20.45 30.83 -9.29
N ARG A 131 20.06 30.88 -8.01
CA ARG A 131 19.10 29.95 -7.42
C ARG A 131 17.78 30.12 -8.16
N GLN A 132 17.28 29.05 -8.78
CA GLN A 132 15.94 29.07 -9.35
C GLN A 132 14.94 29.05 -8.19
N PRO A 133 13.90 29.90 -8.19
CA PRO A 133 12.85 29.84 -7.17
C PRO A 133 12.01 28.54 -7.29
N ILE A 134 11.46 28.02 -6.18
CA ILE A 134 10.49 26.88 -6.21
C ILE A 134 9.30 27.24 -7.10
N TYR A 135 8.93 28.51 -7.10
CA TYR A 135 7.74 29.01 -7.74
C TYR A 135 8.09 29.94 -8.89
N ILE A 136 7.30 29.86 -9.95
CA ILE A 136 7.31 30.83 -11.03
C ILE A 136 6.20 31.87 -10.80
N ASP A 137 6.44 33.12 -11.24
CA ASP A 137 5.52 34.23 -10.98
C ASP A 137 4.17 34.08 -11.70
N HIS A 138 4.20 33.50 -12.91
CA HIS A 138 3.04 33.27 -13.76
C HIS A 138 2.65 31.79 -13.76
N THR A 139 1.37 31.51 -14.00
CA THR A 139 0.90 30.12 -14.17
C THR A 139 1.22 29.63 -15.58
N ILE A 140 1.59 28.36 -15.71
CA ILE A 140 1.73 27.67 -17.01
C ILE A 140 0.39 27.20 -17.59
N LEU A 141 -0.71 27.36 -16.84
CA LEU A 141 -2.04 26.98 -17.28
C LEU A 141 -2.67 28.13 -18.09
N PRO A 142 -3.38 27.84 -19.20
CA PRO A 142 -3.63 26.53 -19.78
C PRO A 142 -2.40 25.94 -20.50
N PHE A 143 -2.27 24.62 -20.50
CA PHE A 143 -1.20 23.95 -21.25
C PHE A 143 -1.35 24.19 -22.76
N THR A 144 -0.25 24.58 -23.42
CA THR A 144 -0.18 24.68 -24.89
C THR A 144 0.10 23.32 -25.55
N GLU A 145 0.79 22.42 -24.84
CA GLU A 145 1.13 21.08 -25.31
C GLU A 145 0.03 20.07 -24.92
N ALA A 146 -0.62 19.46 -25.92
CA ALA A 146 -1.68 18.47 -25.71
C ALA A 146 -1.24 17.27 -24.86
N GLN A 147 0.04 16.87 -24.98
CA GLN A 147 0.59 15.76 -24.19
C GLN A 147 0.60 16.07 -22.68
N ARG A 148 1.00 17.29 -22.28
CA ARG A 148 0.98 17.72 -20.87
C ARG A 148 -0.46 17.78 -20.34
N ALA A 149 -1.39 18.26 -21.14
CA ALA A 149 -2.81 18.26 -20.79
C ALA A 149 -3.35 16.83 -20.59
N ARG A 150 -2.99 15.87 -21.47
CA ARG A 150 -3.37 14.45 -21.33
C ARG A 150 -2.79 13.82 -20.06
N LEU A 151 -1.53 14.09 -19.75
CA LEU A 151 -0.87 13.59 -18.53
C LEU A 151 -1.51 14.15 -17.27
N MET A 152 -1.75 15.47 -17.22
CA MET A 152 -2.45 16.09 -16.09
C MET A 152 -3.85 15.51 -15.91
N ARG A 153 -4.62 15.36 -16.99
CA ARG A 153 -5.95 14.73 -16.94
C ARG A 153 -5.88 13.30 -16.42
N HIS A 154 -4.92 12.50 -16.88
CA HIS A 154 -4.72 11.14 -16.42
C HIS A 154 -4.39 11.09 -14.92
N TYR A 155 -3.51 11.97 -14.44
CA TYR A 155 -3.20 12.10 -13.01
C TYR A 155 -4.47 12.37 -12.18
N VAL A 156 -5.23 13.40 -12.52
CA VAL A 156 -6.43 13.80 -11.77
C VAL A 156 -7.50 12.71 -11.77
N GLN A 157 -7.71 12.05 -12.90
CA GLN A 157 -8.80 11.09 -13.08
C GLN A 157 -8.45 9.68 -12.60
N LYS A 158 -7.17 9.30 -12.58
CA LYS A 158 -6.76 7.90 -12.32
C LYS A 158 -5.82 7.71 -11.15
N LEU A 159 -5.02 8.72 -10.76
CA LEU A 159 -3.91 8.53 -9.81
C LEU A 159 -4.08 9.34 -8.52
N ALA A 160 -4.65 10.54 -8.58
CA ALA A 160 -4.90 11.36 -7.39
C ALA A 160 -5.80 10.66 -6.37
N ILE A 161 -6.80 9.91 -6.86
CA ILE A 161 -7.71 9.10 -6.04
C ILE A 161 -6.98 8.02 -5.21
N TRP A 162 -5.77 7.60 -5.59
CA TRP A 162 -4.98 6.66 -4.79
C TRP A 162 -4.38 7.31 -3.54
N LEU A 163 -4.26 8.64 -3.57
CA LEU A 163 -3.60 9.43 -2.53
C LEU A 163 -4.62 10.01 -1.55
N ASP A 164 -5.80 10.38 -2.05
CA ASP A 164 -6.84 11.10 -1.30
C ASP A 164 -7.76 10.24 -0.42
N LEU A 165 -7.47 8.94 -0.24
CA LEU A 165 -8.35 7.94 0.42
C LEU A 165 -8.90 8.37 1.79
N CYS A 166 -8.05 9.01 2.60
CA CYS A 166 -8.40 9.47 3.94
C CYS A 166 -8.30 11.01 4.06
N ASP A 167 -8.40 11.72 2.93
CA ASP A 167 -8.41 13.17 2.89
C ASP A 167 -9.79 13.69 2.42
N PRO A 168 -10.59 14.31 3.31
CA PRO A 168 -11.88 14.86 2.94
C PRO A 168 -11.78 15.99 1.90
N GLY A 169 -10.63 16.68 1.81
CA GLY A 169 -10.39 17.75 0.85
C GLY A 169 -9.96 17.26 -0.53
N GLN A 170 -9.64 15.98 -0.68
CA GLN A 170 -9.08 15.38 -1.88
C GLN A 170 -7.95 16.25 -2.47
N SER A 171 -6.98 16.61 -1.62
CA SER A 171 -5.98 17.64 -1.90
C SER A 171 -5.13 17.30 -3.12
N PHE A 172 -4.81 16.02 -3.35
CA PHE A 172 -4.05 15.59 -4.52
C PHE A 172 -4.87 15.71 -5.82
N GLN A 173 -6.19 15.56 -5.76
CA GLN A 173 -7.07 15.72 -6.92
C GLN A 173 -7.44 17.19 -7.18
N THR A 174 -7.67 17.98 -6.14
CA THR A 174 -8.29 19.31 -6.27
C THR A 174 -7.30 20.46 -6.12
N VAL A 175 -6.31 20.35 -5.23
CA VAL A 175 -5.36 21.43 -4.89
C VAL A 175 -4.07 21.29 -5.68
N VAL A 176 -3.48 20.10 -5.70
CA VAL A 176 -2.17 19.82 -6.32
C VAL A 176 -2.11 20.19 -7.81
N PRO A 177 -3.09 19.87 -8.67
CA PRO A 177 -3.06 20.25 -10.09
C PRO A 177 -3.02 21.77 -10.32
N ILE A 178 -3.71 22.53 -9.46
CA ILE A 178 -3.75 23.99 -9.53
C ILE A 178 -2.40 24.56 -9.09
N ARG A 179 -1.84 24.07 -7.97
CA ARG A 179 -0.53 24.50 -7.45
C ARG A 179 0.61 24.13 -8.41
N ALA A 180 0.52 22.99 -9.10
CA ALA A 180 1.46 22.58 -10.13
C ALA A 180 1.57 23.59 -11.29
N GLY A 181 0.54 24.42 -11.51
CA GLY A 181 0.59 25.52 -12.46
C GLY A 181 1.71 26.54 -12.20
N ARG A 182 2.15 26.66 -10.94
CA ARG A 182 3.20 27.59 -10.49
C ARG A 182 4.41 26.93 -9.83
N CYS A 183 4.36 25.62 -9.58
CA CYS A 183 5.45 24.88 -8.94
C CYS A 183 6.00 23.82 -9.93
N PRO A 184 7.14 24.09 -10.60
CA PRO A 184 7.72 23.18 -11.59
C PRO A 184 8.07 21.79 -11.04
N ILE A 185 8.53 21.69 -9.78
CA ILE A 185 8.81 20.38 -9.14
C ILE A 185 7.53 19.55 -9.04
N LEU A 186 6.44 20.17 -8.58
CA LEU A 186 5.15 19.51 -8.44
C LEU A 186 4.58 19.13 -9.80
N LEU A 187 4.71 19.99 -10.81
CA LEU A 187 4.34 19.66 -12.18
C LEU A 187 5.12 18.45 -12.72
N ASN A 188 6.44 18.48 -12.62
CA ASN A 188 7.29 17.43 -13.15
C ASN A 188 7.03 16.10 -12.47
N SER A 189 6.79 16.09 -11.15
CA SER A 189 6.40 14.86 -10.45
C SER A 189 5.06 14.29 -10.95
N ILE A 190 4.05 15.14 -11.17
CA ILE A 190 2.76 14.73 -11.77
C ILE A 190 2.98 14.13 -13.15
N MET A 191 3.74 14.80 -14.03
CA MET A 191 4.01 14.34 -15.40
C MET A 191 4.78 13.02 -15.39
N ALA A 192 5.75 12.87 -14.48
CA ALA A 192 6.53 11.66 -14.33
C ALA A 192 5.66 10.48 -13.90
N LEU A 193 4.86 10.63 -12.83
CA LEU A 193 3.98 9.57 -12.34
C LEU A 193 2.91 9.20 -13.39
N ALA A 194 2.25 10.19 -13.98
CA ALA A 194 1.23 9.95 -15.00
C ALA A 194 1.81 9.25 -16.24
N GLY A 195 2.99 9.68 -16.68
CA GLY A 195 3.67 9.09 -17.84
C GLY A 195 4.13 7.66 -17.55
N ARG A 196 4.67 7.39 -16.35
CA ARG A 196 5.07 6.05 -15.93
C ARG A 196 3.89 5.08 -15.88
N HIS A 197 2.76 5.55 -15.35
CA HIS A 197 1.55 4.73 -15.29
C HIS A 197 0.94 4.52 -16.68
N LEU A 198 0.86 5.55 -17.54
CA LEU A 198 0.37 5.40 -18.91
C LEU A 198 1.25 4.44 -19.72
N ALA A 199 2.58 4.52 -19.59
CA ALA A 199 3.50 3.56 -20.21
C ALA A 199 3.22 2.10 -19.81
N HIS A 200 2.57 1.87 -18.66
CA HIS A 200 2.16 0.54 -18.21
C HIS A 200 0.79 0.13 -18.76
N VAL A 201 -0.22 1.00 -18.67
CA VAL A 201 -1.61 0.65 -19.03
C VAL A 201 -1.97 0.89 -20.50
N ASP A 202 -1.21 1.70 -21.23
CA ASP A 202 -1.42 2.03 -22.64
C ASP A 202 -0.17 1.68 -23.45
N LYS A 203 -0.21 0.55 -24.17
CA LYS A 203 0.90 0.06 -25.00
C LYS A 203 1.28 1.03 -26.14
N ALA A 204 0.40 1.95 -26.52
CA ALA A 204 0.69 2.96 -27.53
C ALA A 204 1.46 4.17 -26.93
N PHE A 205 1.49 4.32 -25.61
CA PHE A 205 2.22 5.40 -24.95
C PHE A 205 3.72 5.08 -24.89
N PRO A 206 4.61 6.03 -25.25
CA PRO A 206 6.05 5.76 -25.28
C PRO A 206 6.61 5.45 -23.89
N SER A 207 7.29 4.31 -23.74
CA SER A 207 7.76 3.82 -22.44
C SER A 207 8.74 4.74 -21.72
N ASN A 208 9.48 5.58 -22.45
CA ASN A 208 10.48 6.49 -21.88
C ASN A 208 10.01 7.95 -21.75
N ALA A 209 8.75 8.26 -22.09
CA ALA A 209 8.26 9.65 -22.14
C ALA A 209 8.25 10.36 -20.77
N TYR A 210 8.33 9.61 -19.67
CA TYR A 210 8.32 10.16 -18.32
C TYR A 210 9.72 10.47 -17.75
N VAL A 211 10.78 9.92 -18.36
CA VAL A 211 12.16 9.93 -17.81
C VAL A 211 12.71 11.35 -17.66
N ASN A 212 12.45 12.22 -18.64
CA ASN A 212 12.92 13.61 -18.55
C ASN A 212 12.26 14.36 -17.38
N TYR A 213 10.98 14.09 -17.11
CA TYR A 213 10.25 14.71 -16.01
C TYR A 213 10.75 14.20 -14.65
N SER A 214 11.01 12.89 -14.53
CA SER A 214 11.54 12.32 -13.28
C SER A 214 12.96 12.82 -12.97
N GLN A 215 13.83 12.87 -13.98
CA GLN A 215 15.18 13.40 -13.87
C GLN A 215 15.19 14.86 -13.42
N GLU A 216 14.34 15.69 -14.02
CA GLU A 216 14.25 17.10 -13.68
C GLU A 216 13.70 17.30 -12.25
N CYS A 217 12.74 16.46 -11.83
CA CYS A 217 12.26 16.49 -10.46
C CYS A 217 13.35 16.11 -9.45
N VAL A 218 14.12 15.04 -9.69
CA VAL A 218 15.24 14.64 -8.82
C VAL A 218 16.32 15.72 -8.77
N ARG A 219 16.69 16.29 -9.92
CA ARG A 219 17.66 17.39 -10.01
C ARG A 219 17.25 18.57 -9.14
N GLN A 220 15.98 18.98 -9.20
CA GLN A 220 15.48 20.07 -8.38
C GLN A 220 15.43 19.67 -6.90
N LEU A 221 14.86 18.52 -6.55
CA LEU A 221 14.77 18.04 -5.16
C LEU A 221 16.14 18.00 -4.45
N ASN A 222 17.20 17.58 -5.14
CA ASN A 222 18.56 17.55 -4.59
C ASN A 222 19.07 18.95 -4.22
N VAL A 223 18.73 19.98 -5.00
CA VAL A 223 19.09 21.37 -4.69
C VAL A 223 18.35 21.87 -3.44
N TRP A 224 17.06 21.58 -3.33
CA TRP A 224 16.23 22.06 -2.22
C TRP A 224 16.47 21.32 -0.90
N ALA A 225 16.81 20.03 -0.96
CA ALA A 225 17.14 19.24 0.24
C ALA A 225 18.35 19.81 1.00
N GLY A 226 19.33 20.39 0.29
CA GLY A 226 20.50 21.03 0.90
C GLY A 226 20.21 22.35 1.61
N ASP A 227 19.09 23.02 1.28
CA ASP A 227 18.74 24.36 1.77
C ASP A 227 17.80 24.34 2.99
N GLY A 228 17.30 23.18 3.41
CA GLY A 228 16.35 23.05 4.53
C GLY A 228 14.96 23.68 4.27
N LEU A 229 14.71 24.16 3.06
CA LEU A 229 13.49 24.85 2.66
C LEU A 229 12.46 23.85 2.12
N LEU A 230 11.78 23.16 3.03
CA LEU A 230 10.67 22.28 2.67
C LEU A 230 9.39 23.13 2.57
N SER A 231 8.54 22.83 1.58
CA SER A 231 7.20 23.43 1.44
C SER A 231 6.18 22.31 1.27
N GLU A 232 4.89 22.61 1.47
CA GLU A 232 3.83 21.63 1.26
C GLU A 232 3.87 21.04 -0.16
N ASP A 233 4.23 21.86 -1.15
CA ASP A 233 4.29 21.47 -2.55
C ASP A 233 5.49 20.57 -2.84
N VAL A 234 6.63 20.82 -2.18
CA VAL A 234 7.80 19.92 -2.24
C VAL A 234 7.47 18.59 -1.56
N PHE A 235 6.77 18.62 -0.43
CA PHE A 235 6.35 17.39 0.27
C PHE A 235 5.36 16.57 -0.58
N ALA A 236 4.38 17.20 -1.21
CA ALA A 236 3.47 16.55 -2.15
C ALA A 236 4.21 15.99 -3.38
N ALA A 237 5.20 16.71 -3.92
CA ALA A 237 6.02 16.22 -5.01
C ALA A 237 6.85 14.99 -4.60
N LEU A 238 7.40 14.96 -3.38
CA LEU A 238 8.10 13.79 -2.84
C LEU A 238 7.17 12.57 -2.73
N ILE A 239 5.94 12.75 -2.27
CA ILE A 239 4.91 11.69 -2.22
C ILE A 239 4.64 11.14 -3.63
N ILE A 240 4.43 12.01 -4.62
CA ILE A 240 4.14 11.62 -6.01
C ILE A 240 5.34 10.88 -6.62
N MET A 241 6.55 11.38 -6.42
CA MET A 241 7.78 10.72 -6.89
C MET A 241 7.99 9.36 -6.21
N ARG A 242 7.63 9.24 -4.94
CA ARG A 242 7.65 7.96 -4.23
C ARG A 242 6.70 6.95 -4.85
N VAL A 243 5.46 7.33 -5.17
CA VAL A 243 4.52 6.44 -5.87
C VAL A 243 5.11 5.99 -7.21
N MET A 244 5.74 6.90 -7.96
CA MET A 244 6.36 6.58 -9.24
C MET A 244 7.50 5.57 -9.09
N ALA A 245 8.39 5.77 -8.11
CA ALA A 245 9.46 4.83 -7.78
C ALA A 245 8.92 3.44 -7.38
N GLU A 246 7.81 3.39 -6.62
CA GLU A 246 7.14 2.13 -6.26
C GLU A 246 6.59 1.37 -7.47
N LEU A 247 6.19 2.07 -8.54
CA LEU A 247 5.81 1.43 -9.82
C LEU A 247 7.03 0.95 -10.62
N GLU A 248 8.21 1.56 -10.41
CA GLU A 248 9.48 1.20 -11.05
C GLU A 248 10.28 0.11 -10.32
N ALA A 249 9.86 -0.35 -9.14
CA ALA A 249 10.67 -1.24 -8.31
C ALA A 249 11.06 -2.59 -8.98
N LYS A 250 10.44 -2.93 -10.12
CA LYS A 250 10.87 -4.03 -11.02
C LYS A 250 12.24 -3.82 -11.67
N ASP A 251 12.60 -2.56 -11.95
CA ASP A 251 13.67 -2.22 -12.89
C ASP A 251 14.94 -1.69 -12.19
N ASN A 252 14.83 -1.18 -10.95
CA ASN A 252 15.83 -0.26 -10.39
C ASN A 252 16.62 -0.75 -9.15
N GLY A 253 16.63 -2.05 -8.82
CA GLY A 253 17.52 -2.58 -7.79
C GLY A 253 17.40 -1.93 -6.40
N GLY A 254 16.22 -1.40 -6.04
CA GLY A 254 15.86 -0.97 -4.67
C GLY A 254 16.46 0.34 -4.13
N ASN A 255 17.40 0.99 -4.81
CA ASN A 255 18.13 2.13 -4.22
C ASN A 255 17.38 3.49 -4.27
N LEU A 256 16.52 3.75 -5.27
CA LEU A 256 15.79 5.02 -5.36
C LEU A 256 14.73 5.17 -4.25
N ASP A 257 14.13 4.06 -3.83
CA ASP A 257 13.13 4.06 -2.76
C ASP A 257 13.73 4.55 -1.44
N GLY A 258 14.98 4.21 -1.11
CA GLY A 258 15.61 4.65 0.13
C GLY A 258 15.67 6.18 0.28
N ASN A 259 15.94 6.90 -0.82
CA ASN A 259 16.14 8.35 -0.81
C ASN A 259 14.83 9.11 -0.61
N PHE A 260 13.76 8.69 -1.31
CA PHE A 260 12.46 9.33 -1.15
C PHE A 260 11.89 9.07 0.25
N LEU A 261 12.07 7.87 0.82
CA LEU A 261 11.62 7.58 2.18
C LEU A 261 12.30 8.48 3.21
N LEU A 262 13.60 8.69 3.06
CA LEU A 262 14.36 9.61 3.91
C LEU A 262 13.84 11.05 3.75
N GLY A 263 13.57 11.50 2.53
CA GLY A 263 13.00 12.83 2.27
C GLY A 263 11.64 13.03 2.97
N LEU A 264 10.77 12.02 2.96
CA LEU A 264 9.49 12.06 3.69
C LEU A 264 9.73 12.20 5.20
N GLN A 265 10.61 11.39 5.78
CA GLN A 265 10.95 11.44 7.20
C GLN A 265 11.49 12.82 7.60
N LEU A 266 12.34 13.43 6.78
CA LEU A 266 12.87 14.78 7.01
C LEU A 266 11.77 15.86 6.97
N CYS A 267 10.79 15.75 6.05
CA CYS A 267 9.64 16.66 5.99
C CYS A 267 8.83 16.64 7.29
N VAL A 268 8.57 15.45 7.84
CA VAL A 268 7.84 15.32 9.11
C VAL A 268 8.68 15.84 10.28
N GLN A 269 10.01 15.60 10.28
CA GLN A 269 10.91 15.98 11.38
C GLN A 269 11.12 17.48 11.50
N HIS A 270 11.33 18.15 10.38
CA HIS A 270 11.80 19.53 10.40
C HIS A 270 10.71 20.57 10.18
N GLN A 271 9.49 20.17 9.80
CA GLN A 271 8.46 21.14 9.38
C GLN A 271 7.04 20.81 9.87
N LYS A 272 6.86 20.77 11.19
CA LYS A 272 5.54 20.63 11.82
C LYS A 272 4.53 21.71 11.42
N THR A 273 5.01 22.90 11.06
CA THR A 273 4.14 24.01 10.63
C THR A 273 3.35 23.71 9.35
N MET A 274 3.83 22.77 8.52
CA MET A 274 3.10 22.30 7.34
C MET A 274 1.99 21.30 7.68
N LEU A 275 2.05 20.65 8.84
CA LEU A 275 1.17 19.54 9.23
C LEU A 275 -0.03 20.06 10.03
N ARG A 276 -0.74 21.04 9.48
CA ARG A 276 -1.97 21.58 10.07
C ARG A 276 -3.18 20.83 9.55
N GLN A 277 -4.24 20.73 10.35
CA GLN A 277 -5.49 20.13 9.89
C GLN A 277 -5.96 20.79 8.58
N LYS A 278 -6.39 19.95 7.62
CA LYS A 278 -6.86 20.37 6.28
C LYS A 278 -5.80 21.04 5.39
N SER A 279 -4.51 20.97 5.74
CA SER A 279 -3.43 21.43 4.87
C SER A 279 -3.00 20.35 3.86
N LEU A 280 -2.34 20.76 2.78
CA LEU A 280 -1.72 19.81 1.84
C LEU A 280 -0.61 19.01 2.53
N GLY A 281 0.10 19.61 3.48
CA GLY A 281 1.10 18.89 4.29
C GLY A 281 0.50 17.76 5.12
N ALA A 282 -0.69 17.94 5.69
CA ALA A 282 -1.40 16.87 6.40
C ALA A 282 -1.88 15.77 5.44
N ALA A 283 -2.41 16.13 4.26
CA ALA A 283 -2.78 15.15 3.23
C ALA A 283 -1.55 14.31 2.80
N ALA A 284 -0.41 14.97 2.54
CA ALA A 284 0.85 14.32 2.20
C ALA A 284 1.36 13.40 3.33
N PHE A 285 1.23 13.82 4.59
CA PHE A 285 1.59 12.99 5.74
C PHE A 285 0.81 11.67 5.76
N TRP A 286 -0.50 11.71 5.56
CA TRP A 286 -1.33 10.49 5.60
C TRP A 286 -0.98 9.51 4.48
N VAL A 287 -0.67 10.02 3.29
CA VAL A 287 -0.15 9.18 2.19
C VAL A 287 1.20 8.57 2.55
N GLY A 288 2.12 9.40 3.06
CA GLY A 288 3.46 8.97 3.45
C GLY A 288 3.43 7.89 4.54
N LEU A 289 2.55 8.02 5.52
CA LEU A 289 2.40 7.02 6.58
C LEU A 289 1.94 5.67 6.02
N ARG A 290 0.99 5.65 5.08
CA ARG A 290 0.56 4.42 4.40
C ARG A 290 1.68 3.81 3.55
N GLN A 291 2.46 4.63 2.86
CA GLN A 291 3.65 4.16 2.11
C GLN A 291 4.70 3.56 3.05
N GLU A 292 4.93 4.16 4.22
CA GLU A 292 5.88 3.63 5.20
C GLU A 292 5.36 2.36 5.88
N ILE A 293 4.04 2.24 6.13
CA ILE A 293 3.41 0.98 6.56
C ILE A 293 3.69 -0.13 5.54
N TYR A 294 3.49 0.14 4.25
CA TYR A 294 3.80 -0.83 3.20
C TYR A 294 5.27 -1.27 3.24
N ASN A 295 6.18 -0.30 3.34
CA ASN A 295 7.60 -0.58 3.42
C ASN A 295 7.96 -1.38 4.69
N ALA A 296 7.38 -1.03 5.85
CA ALA A 296 7.56 -1.71 7.12
C ALA A 296 7.08 -3.17 7.08
N VAL A 297 5.93 -3.43 6.46
CA VAL A 297 5.42 -4.79 6.26
C VAL A 297 6.35 -5.59 5.33
N ALA A 298 6.74 -5.01 4.19
CA ALA A 298 7.58 -5.69 3.20
C ALA A 298 9.00 -5.97 3.69
N THR A 299 9.56 -5.13 4.56
CA THR A 299 10.92 -5.25 5.09
C THR A 299 10.98 -5.75 6.53
N GLN A 300 9.82 -6.01 7.15
CA GLN A 300 9.68 -6.39 8.55
C GLN A 300 10.43 -5.43 9.50
N SER A 301 10.26 -4.13 9.28
CA SER A 301 10.91 -3.07 10.05
C SER A 301 9.89 -2.18 10.75
N GLN A 302 10.35 -1.36 11.70
CA GLN A 302 9.50 -0.35 12.33
C GLN A 302 9.18 0.81 11.37
N VAL A 303 8.01 1.43 11.56
CA VAL A 303 7.56 2.68 10.94
C VAL A 303 8.22 3.85 11.67
N LYS A 304 9.07 4.62 10.98
CA LYS A 304 9.90 5.66 11.60
C LYS A 304 9.18 7.01 11.73
N MET A 305 8.20 7.33 10.88
CA MET A 305 7.41 8.56 10.97
C MET A 305 6.63 8.68 12.30
N LEU A 306 6.43 7.58 13.04
CA LEU A 306 5.79 7.59 14.37
C LEU A 306 6.79 7.50 15.54
N GLN A 307 8.10 7.41 15.29
CA GLN A 307 9.14 7.31 16.34
C GLN A 307 9.79 8.66 16.65
N MET A 308 9.04 9.74 16.45
CA MET A 308 9.54 11.09 16.61
C MET A 308 9.26 11.60 18.03
N ASP A 309 10.20 12.37 18.58
CA ASP A 309 10.09 12.91 19.95
C ASP A 309 8.80 13.70 20.19
N VAL A 310 8.29 14.35 19.14
CA VAL A 310 7.03 15.09 19.18
C VAL A 310 6.27 14.84 17.90
N LEU A 311 5.13 14.20 18.04
CA LEU A 311 4.24 13.85 16.95
C LEU A 311 3.41 15.05 16.48
N PRO A 312 2.99 15.08 15.20
CA PRO A 312 2.10 16.13 14.69
C PRO A 312 0.72 16.10 15.36
N ASP A 313 0.12 17.28 15.59
CA ASP A 313 -1.21 17.46 16.20
C ASP A 313 -2.36 16.85 15.36
N ILE A 314 -2.09 16.55 14.08
CA ILE A 314 -3.03 15.86 13.20
C ILE A 314 -3.23 14.38 13.58
N ILE A 315 -2.35 13.80 14.40
CA ILE A 315 -2.48 12.41 14.85
C ILE A 315 -3.44 12.33 16.03
N ASP A 316 -4.64 11.85 15.75
CA ASP A 316 -5.66 11.52 16.74
C ASP A 316 -5.61 10.02 17.08
N ARG A 317 -5.63 9.70 18.38
CA ARG A 317 -5.60 8.33 18.94
C ARG A 317 -6.85 7.97 19.72
N GLU A 318 -7.78 8.90 19.83
CA GLU A 318 -8.99 8.68 20.61
C GLU A 318 -9.86 7.60 19.96
N VAL A 319 -10.78 7.07 20.75
CA VAL A 319 -11.85 6.17 20.30
C VAL A 319 -13.22 6.83 20.43
N SER A 320 -13.24 8.16 20.58
CA SER A 320 -14.44 9.00 20.66
C SER A 320 -15.15 9.06 19.29
N ALA A 321 -16.46 9.33 19.27
CA ALA A 321 -17.18 9.47 18.00
C ALA A 321 -16.54 10.58 17.14
N ALA A 322 -16.30 10.28 15.86
CA ALA A 322 -15.68 11.17 14.88
C ALA A 322 -16.19 10.84 13.47
N ASP A 323 -15.83 11.66 12.49
CA ASP A 323 -16.17 11.40 11.08
C ASP A 323 -15.40 10.19 10.49
N ASP A 324 -15.85 9.73 9.33
CA ASP A 324 -15.30 8.56 8.64
C ASP A 324 -13.81 8.69 8.31
N TYR A 325 -13.35 9.90 7.96
CA TYR A 325 -11.95 10.13 7.61
C TYR A 325 -11.06 10.07 8.84
N VAL A 326 -11.53 10.58 9.98
CA VAL A 326 -10.84 10.48 11.27
C VAL A 326 -10.73 9.03 11.72
N TRP A 327 -11.81 8.24 11.63
CA TRP A 327 -11.76 6.81 11.97
C TRP A 327 -10.81 6.01 11.08
N ALA A 328 -10.76 6.33 9.79
CA ALA A 328 -9.82 5.70 8.85
C ALA A 328 -8.37 6.06 9.20
N ASN A 329 -8.08 7.33 9.46
CA ASN A 329 -6.74 7.77 9.85
C ASN A 329 -6.31 7.18 11.20
N ARG A 330 -7.21 7.07 12.17
CA ARG A 330 -6.99 6.37 13.45
C ARG A 330 -6.58 4.91 13.25
N ALA A 331 -7.27 4.18 12.37
CA ALA A 331 -6.91 2.80 12.04
C ALA A 331 -5.52 2.68 11.38
N VAL A 332 -5.17 3.62 10.49
CA VAL A 332 -3.84 3.69 9.86
C VAL A 332 -2.75 3.93 10.91
N VAL A 333 -2.95 4.87 11.83
CA VAL A 333 -2.02 5.14 12.95
C VAL A 333 -1.88 3.91 13.84
N HIS A 334 -3.00 3.29 14.21
CA HIS A 334 -2.99 2.09 15.04
C HIS A 334 -2.22 0.94 14.38
N CYS A 335 -2.44 0.70 13.09
CA CYS A 335 -1.68 -0.30 12.34
C CYS A 335 -0.17 -0.02 12.39
N ALA A 336 0.26 1.23 12.18
CA ALA A 336 1.68 1.59 12.30
C ALA A 336 2.23 1.39 13.72
N GLU A 337 1.45 1.68 14.77
CA GLU A 337 1.85 1.41 16.15
C GLU A 337 1.96 -0.09 16.47
N VAL A 338 1.07 -0.91 15.91
CA VAL A 338 1.15 -2.37 16.00
C VAL A 338 2.42 -2.88 15.30
N LEU A 339 2.74 -2.40 14.10
CA LEU A 339 3.98 -2.77 13.42
C LEU A 339 5.23 -2.36 14.23
N ASN A 340 5.19 -1.18 14.86
CA ASN A 340 6.26 -0.73 15.76
C ASN A 340 6.41 -1.61 17.00
N TYR A 341 5.31 -2.17 17.52
CA TYR A 341 5.33 -3.18 18.58
C TYR A 341 5.89 -4.53 18.08
N CYS A 342 5.48 -4.96 16.88
CA CYS A 342 5.87 -6.25 16.30
C CYS A 342 7.37 -6.30 15.97
N PHE A 343 7.88 -5.23 15.34
CA PHE A 343 9.26 -5.15 14.83
C PHE A 343 10.19 -4.31 15.70
N GLY A 344 9.68 -3.78 16.81
CA GLY A 344 10.46 -3.03 17.79
C GLY A 344 11.24 -3.91 18.76
N PRO A 345 12.13 -3.30 19.56
CA PRO A 345 12.86 -4.03 20.59
C PRO A 345 11.90 -4.60 21.64
N ASN A 346 12.22 -5.79 22.15
CA ASN A 346 11.49 -6.37 23.27
C ASN A 346 11.75 -5.54 24.54
N THR A 347 10.70 -4.96 25.10
CA THR A 347 10.74 -4.23 26.37
C THR A 347 10.11 -5.06 27.49
N GLU A 348 10.40 -4.72 28.75
CA GLU A 348 9.80 -5.39 29.91
C GLU A 348 8.27 -5.28 29.93
N LYS A 349 7.73 -4.19 29.36
CA LYS A 349 6.29 -3.90 29.28
C LYS A 349 5.61 -4.44 28.01
N ARG A 350 6.22 -5.41 27.33
CA ARG A 350 5.69 -5.93 26.06
C ARG A 350 4.26 -6.45 26.17
N ARG A 351 3.93 -7.14 27.27
CA ARG A 351 2.56 -7.65 27.52
C ARG A 351 1.55 -6.52 27.68
N GLU A 352 1.83 -5.57 28.57
CA GLU A 352 0.97 -4.40 28.81
C GLU A 352 0.72 -3.66 27.50
N ARG A 353 1.77 -3.43 26.70
CA ARG A 353 1.63 -2.77 25.41
C ARG A 353 0.77 -3.56 24.41
N TRP A 354 0.90 -4.89 24.38
CA TRP A 354 0.05 -5.72 23.54
C TRP A 354 -1.42 -5.64 23.97
N GLU A 355 -1.69 -5.66 25.29
CA GLU A 355 -3.05 -5.56 25.85
C GLU A 355 -3.68 -4.20 25.52
N GLU A 356 -2.94 -3.10 25.65
CA GLU A 356 -3.37 -1.76 25.23
C GLU A 356 -3.75 -1.71 23.75
N LEU A 357 -2.87 -2.23 22.88
CA LEU A 357 -3.10 -2.23 21.43
C LEU A 357 -4.32 -3.09 21.07
N MET A 358 -4.45 -4.28 21.65
CA MET A 358 -5.60 -5.15 21.41
C MET A 358 -6.91 -4.54 21.95
N ALA A 359 -6.87 -3.86 23.10
CA ALA A 359 -8.02 -3.16 23.65
C ALA A 359 -8.46 -1.99 22.77
N TRP A 360 -7.51 -1.21 22.25
CA TRP A 360 -7.79 -0.18 21.26
C TRP A 360 -8.40 -0.77 20.00
N ASN A 361 -7.84 -1.86 19.48
CA ASN A 361 -8.33 -2.53 18.27
C ASN A 361 -9.80 -2.95 18.43
N ARG A 362 -10.16 -3.57 19.58
CA ARG A 362 -11.55 -3.93 19.90
C ARG A 362 -12.46 -2.70 20.01
N SER A 363 -11.97 -1.63 20.62
CA SER A 363 -12.74 -0.38 20.79
C SER A 363 -13.04 0.28 19.45
N TRP A 364 -12.10 0.22 18.50
CA TRP A 364 -12.33 0.69 17.13
C TRP A 364 -13.47 -0.08 16.46
N SER A 365 -13.48 -1.42 16.54
CA SER A 365 -14.54 -2.25 15.95
C SER A 365 -15.92 -1.91 16.52
N VAL A 366 -16.00 -1.61 17.82
CA VAL A 366 -17.26 -1.18 18.46
C VAL A 366 -17.66 0.22 17.99
N GLY A 367 -16.71 1.16 17.92
CA GLY A 367 -16.97 2.55 17.52
C GLY A 367 -17.39 2.73 16.07
N THR A 368 -17.00 1.81 15.17
CA THR A 368 -17.30 1.88 13.73
C THR A 368 -18.40 0.94 13.28
N ALA A 369 -18.97 0.10 14.17
CA ALA A 369 -19.91 -0.96 13.82
C ALA A 369 -21.11 -0.47 12.98
N ASP A 370 -21.65 0.71 13.27
CA ASP A 370 -22.81 1.27 12.57
C ASP A 370 -22.44 2.13 11.34
N MET A 371 -21.18 2.60 11.25
CA MET A 371 -20.74 3.53 10.20
C MET A 371 -20.01 2.83 9.05
N TYR A 372 -19.26 1.77 9.36
CA TYR A 372 -18.44 1.03 8.40
C TYR A 372 -19.20 -0.22 7.92
N VAL A 373 -20.50 -0.07 7.65
CA VAL A 373 -21.33 -1.16 7.15
C VAL A 373 -21.13 -1.26 5.63
N PRO A 374 -20.66 -2.40 5.10
CA PRO A 374 -20.55 -2.58 3.66
C PRO A 374 -21.93 -2.57 3.00
N ILE A 375 -22.02 -2.01 1.79
CA ILE A 375 -23.27 -1.97 1.01
C ILE A 375 -23.69 -3.35 0.50
N TYR A 376 -22.72 -4.26 0.38
CA TYR A 376 -22.93 -5.65 0.01
C TYR A 376 -21.94 -6.54 0.76
N ARG A 377 -22.43 -7.67 1.27
CA ARG A 377 -21.61 -8.70 1.89
C ARG A 377 -22.17 -10.07 1.56
N GLU A 378 -21.37 -10.88 0.88
CA GLU A 378 -21.66 -12.29 0.64
C GLU A 378 -20.53 -13.15 1.15
N THR A 379 -20.87 -14.16 1.96
CA THR A 379 -19.89 -15.11 2.48
C THR A 379 -20.03 -16.40 1.70
N ASN A 380 -19.02 -16.73 0.89
CA ASN A 380 -18.93 -17.99 0.19
C ASN A 380 -17.86 -18.85 0.88
N GLU A 381 -18.23 -19.99 1.45
CA GLU A 381 -17.27 -20.87 2.16
C GLU A 381 -16.14 -21.37 1.25
N ALA A 382 -16.34 -21.38 -0.07
CA ALA A 382 -15.35 -21.84 -1.05
C ALA A 382 -14.46 -20.72 -1.63
N LEU A 383 -14.79 -19.44 -1.43
CA LEU A 383 -14.11 -18.29 -2.02
C LEU A 383 -13.79 -17.22 -0.97
N PHE A 384 -13.05 -16.19 -1.36
CA PHE A 384 -12.96 -14.98 -0.54
C PHE A 384 -14.32 -14.29 -0.45
N PRO A 385 -14.68 -13.71 0.72
CA PRO A 385 -15.94 -13.02 0.86
C PRO A 385 -16.02 -11.84 -0.09
N GLU A 386 -17.18 -11.60 -0.66
CA GLU A 386 -17.42 -10.43 -1.48
C GLU A 386 -17.91 -9.29 -0.59
N ILE A 387 -17.13 -8.20 -0.52
CA ILE A 387 -17.38 -7.09 0.39
C ILE A 387 -17.24 -5.77 -0.35
N TRP A 388 -18.33 -5.02 -0.46
CA TRP A 388 -18.34 -3.73 -1.16
C TRP A 388 -18.58 -2.60 -0.17
N TYR A 389 -17.72 -1.60 -0.20
CA TYR A 389 -17.88 -0.35 0.54
C TYR A 389 -18.19 0.79 -0.44
N ASN A 390 -18.89 1.80 0.06
CA ASN A 390 -19.23 2.98 -0.74
C ASN A 390 -18.12 4.05 -0.72
N GLN A 391 -17.23 4.04 0.29
CA GLN A 391 -16.21 5.07 0.48
C GLN A 391 -14.82 4.48 0.66
N SER A 392 -13.81 5.14 0.10
CA SER A 392 -12.42 4.68 0.13
C SER A 392 -11.81 4.76 1.53
N CYS A 393 -12.24 5.71 2.36
CA CYS A 393 -11.85 5.80 3.77
C CYS A 393 -12.32 4.59 4.58
N HIS A 394 -13.53 4.07 4.32
CA HIS A 394 -14.03 2.84 4.95
C HIS A 394 -13.19 1.63 4.57
N VAL A 395 -12.91 1.47 3.27
CA VAL A 395 -12.05 0.40 2.73
C VAL A 395 -10.69 0.39 3.43
N ILE A 396 -10.02 1.55 3.47
CA ILE A 396 -8.68 1.65 4.04
C ILE A 396 -8.69 1.51 5.55
N GLY A 397 -9.65 2.11 6.25
CA GLY A 397 -9.79 1.97 7.69
C GLY A 397 -10.01 0.51 8.09
N ALA A 398 -10.95 -0.19 7.44
CA ALA A 398 -11.22 -1.60 7.70
C ALA A 398 -10.01 -2.49 7.43
N GLN A 399 -9.33 -2.33 6.27
CA GLN A 399 -8.18 -3.18 5.96
C GLN A 399 -6.98 -2.94 6.89
N HIS A 400 -6.69 -1.69 7.29
CA HIS A 400 -5.59 -1.41 8.22
C HIS A 400 -5.91 -1.90 9.63
N HIS A 401 -7.18 -1.83 10.06
CA HIS A 401 -7.65 -2.43 11.30
C HIS A 401 -7.49 -3.96 11.30
N LEU A 402 -7.94 -4.63 10.23
CA LEU A 402 -7.80 -6.09 10.09
C LEU A 402 -6.32 -6.52 10.01
N LEU A 403 -5.49 -5.75 9.32
CA LEU A 403 -4.04 -5.99 9.27
C LEU A 403 -3.40 -5.86 10.65
N ALA A 404 -3.79 -4.83 11.42
CA ALA A 404 -3.35 -4.66 12.80
C ALA A 404 -3.76 -5.85 13.69
N GLU A 405 -5.01 -6.31 13.59
CA GLU A 405 -5.49 -7.49 14.32
C GLU A 405 -4.72 -8.76 13.96
N LEU A 406 -4.41 -8.92 12.68
CA LEU A 406 -3.65 -10.06 12.18
C LEU A 406 -2.24 -10.08 12.77
N PHE A 407 -1.54 -8.94 12.77
CA PHE A 407 -0.23 -8.82 13.43
C PHE A 407 -0.31 -9.05 14.94
N LEU A 408 -1.29 -8.46 15.64
CA LEU A 408 -1.49 -8.67 17.08
C LEU A 408 -1.74 -10.14 17.43
N THR A 409 -2.45 -10.88 16.58
CA THR A 409 -2.73 -12.30 16.76
C THR A 409 -1.45 -13.14 16.72
N TYR A 410 -0.52 -12.84 15.80
CA TYR A 410 0.72 -13.60 15.61
C TYR A 410 1.89 -13.11 16.47
N TYR A 411 1.82 -11.90 17.03
CA TYR A 411 2.82 -11.31 17.93
C TYR A 411 2.36 -11.27 19.39
N HIS A 412 1.46 -12.18 19.77
CA HIS A 412 1.00 -12.32 21.15
C HIS A 412 2.15 -12.75 22.09
N PRO A 413 2.32 -12.12 23.26
CA PRO A 413 3.47 -12.34 24.14
C PRO A 413 3.59 -13.77 24.70
N ASP A 414 2.47 -14.48 24.87
CA ASP A 414 2.46 -15.88 25.33
C ASP A 414 2.67 -16.93 24.24
N LEU A 415 2.82 -16.54 22.98
CA LEU A 415 3.07 -17.54 21.93
C LEU A 415 4.45 -18.16 22.16
N PRO A 416 4.53 -19.49 22.34
CA PRO A 416 5.81 -20.15 22.49
C PRO A 416 6.65 -19.93 21.22
N PHE A 417 7.93 -19.63 21.39
CA PHE A 417 8.80 -19.31 20.26
C PHE A 417 9.28 -20.54 19.50
N ILE A 418 9.53 -21.65 20.20
CA ILE A 418 10.13 -22.86 19.62
C ILE A 418 9.53 -24.14 20.21
N GLY A 419 9.57 -25.21 19.41
CA GLY A 419 9.18 -26.56 19.81
C GLY A 419 7.71 -26.90 19.52
N PRO A 420 7.26 -28.11 19.89
CA PRO A 420 5.92 -28.60 19.57
C PRO A 420 4.79 -27.72 20.13
N ALA A 421 5.00 -27.08 21.29
CA ALA A 421 4.02 -26.15 21.86
C ALA A 421 3.82 -24.90 20.99
N ALA A 422 4.89 -24.41 20.34
CA ALA A 422 4.81 -23.29 19.39
C ALA A 422 3.99 -23.69 18.17
N GLU A 423 4.20 -24.90 17.64
CA GLU A 423 3.48 -25.39 16.47
C GLU A 423 1.97 -25.58 16.75
N HIS A 424 1.62 -26.20 17.87
CA HIS A 424 0.21 -26.31 18.28
C HIS A 424 -0.44 -24.95 18.52
N ALA A 425 0.30 -23.99 19.09
CA ALA A 425 -0.22 -22.64 19.30
C ALA A 425 -0.49 -21.93 17.96
N LYS A 426 0.41 -22.09 16.97
CA LYS A 426 0.24 -21.58 15.60
C LYS A 426 -0.95 -22.22 14.91
N GLU A 427 -1.10 -23.54 14.97
CA GLU A 427 -2.25 -24.24 14.39
C GLU A 427 -3.58 -23.82 15.03
N ARG A 428 -3.58 -23.49 16.33
CA ARG A 428 -4.79 -22.98 17.00
C ARG A 428 -5.20 -21.59 16.52
N ILE A 429 -4.26 -20.69 16.23
CA ILE A 429 -4.57 -19.32 15.77
C ILE A 429 -4.73 -19.22 14.25
N LYS A 430 -4.24 -20.21 13.50
CA LYS A 430 -4.27 -20.26 12.03
C LYS A 430 -5.65 -20.06 11.42
N PRO A 431 -6.76 -20.66 11.91
CA PRO A 431 -8.09 -20.40 11.36
C PRO A 431 -8.50 -18.93 11.44
N LYS A 432 -8.17 -18.26 12.55
CA LYS A 432 -8.41 -16.83 12.71
C LYS A 432 -7.56 -16.02 11.73
N GLY A 433 -6.28 -16.35 11.60
CA GLY A 433 -5.38 -15.71 10.64
C GLY A 433 -5.87 -15.84 9.19
N GLN A 434 -6.29 -17.04 8.79
CA GLN A 434 -6.88 -17.28 7.47
C GLN A 434 -8.16 -16.47 7.27
N SER A 435 -9.07 -16.43 8.25
CA SER A 435 -10.29 -15.63 8.18
C SER A 435 -10.00 -14.15 7.92
N LEU A 436 -9.07 -13.57 8.68
CA LEU A 436 -8.67 -12.16 8.53
C LEU A 436 -8.04 -11.89 7.16
N VAL A 437 -7.16 -12.77 6.67
CA VAL A 437 -6.55 -12.62 5.33
C VAL A 437 -7.60 -12.72 4.24
N ARG A 438 -8.56 -13.66 4.33
CA ARG A 438 -9.67 -13.76 3.38
C ARG A 438 -10.50 -12.48 3.38
N GLU A 439 -10.79 -11.91 4.54
CA GLU A 439 -11.54 -10.65 4.65
C GLU A 439 -10.77 -9.47 4.03
N ILE A 440 -9.47 -9.31 4.31
CA ILE A 440 -8.64 -8.26 3.69
C ILE A 440 -8.61 -8.41 2.16
N CYS A 441 -8.47 -9.64 1.66
CA CYS A 441 -8.46 -9.94 0.23
C CYS A 441 -9.83 -9.70 -0.43
N GLY A 442 -10.91 -10.08 0.24
CA GLY A 442 -12.29 -9.83 -0.18
C GLY A 442 -12.61 -8.35 -0.31
N ILE A 443 -12.17 -7.54 0.66
CA ILE A 443 -12.26 -6.07 0.58
C ILE A 443 -11.44 -5.53 -0.60
N GLY A 444 -10.25 -6.08 -0.85
CA GLY A 444 -9.44 -5.70 -2.01
C GLY A 444 -10.17 -5.93 -3.34
N LEU A 445 -10.66 -7.15 -3.56
CA LEU A 445 -11.36 -7.55 -4.78
C LEU A 445 -12.67 -6.77 -4.99
N GLY A 446 -13.48 -6.64 -3.94
CA GLY A 446 -14.77 -5.97 -3.99
C GLY A 446 -14.69 -4.44 -4.14
N ASN A 447 -13.51 -3.85 -4.00
CA ASN A 447 -13.30 -2.39 -4.07
C ASN A 447 -12.13 -2.02 -5.00
N SER A 448 -12.05 -2.67 -6.16
CA SER A 448 -10.99 -2.44 -7.16
C SER A 448 -10.99 -1.03 -7.77
N TRP A 449 -12.12 -0.30 -7.67
CA TRP A 449 -12.24 1.10 -8.03
C TRP A 449 -11.34 2.03 -7.19
N THR A 450 -10.87 1.56 -6.03
CA THR A 450 -9.86 2.21 -5.18
C THR A 450 -8.59 1.35 -5.10
N PRO A 451 -7.67 1.43 -6.08
CA PRO A 451 -6.51 0.53 -6.20
C PRO A 451 -5.66 0.27 -4.95
N PRO A 452 -5.49 1.22 -4.01
CA PRO A 452 -4.83 0.94 -2.72
C PRO A 452 -5.44 -0.19 -1.89
N SER A 453 -6.70 -0.57 -2.15
CA SER A 453 -7.35 -1.73 -1.52
C SER A 453 -6.65 -3.05 -1.89
N MET A 454 -6.30 -3.20 -3.16
CA MET A 454 -5.56 -4.33 -3.70
C MET A 454 -4.12 -4.33 -3.16
N PHE A 455 -3.51 -3.15 -2.98
CA PHE A 455 -2.15 -3.07 -2.42
C PHE A 455 -2.11 -3.57 -0.97
N THR A 456 -3.15 -3.30 -0.19
CA THR A 456 -3.29 -3.80 1.19
C THR A 456 -3.54 -5.30 1.23
N ALA A 457 -4.31 -5.85 0.28
CA ALA A 457 -4.43 -7.30 0.11
C ALA A 457 -3.08 -7.95 -0.23
N CYS A 458 -2.31 -7.36 -1.15
CA CYS A 458 -0.95 -7.84 -1.47
C CYS A 458 -0.02 -7.86 -0.26
N MET A 459 -0.11 -6.87 0.66
CA MET A 459 0.64 -6.89 1.92
C MET A 459 0.28 -8.10 2.79
N ALA A 460 -1.01 -8.38 2.96
CA ALA A 460 -1.48 -9.52 3.74
C ALA A 460 -1.04 -10.85 3.11
N ILE A 461 -1.14 -10.99 1.78
CA ILE A 461 -0.70 -12.17 1.04
C ILE A 461 0.82 -12.36 1.19
N HIS A 462 1.60 -11.29 1.06
CA HIS A 462 3.05 -11.36 1.17
C HIS A 462 3.51 -11.92 2.53
N VAL A 463 2.92 -11.44 3.63
CA VAL A 463 3.35 -11.85 4.98
C VAL A 463 2.66 -13.13 5.46
N PHE A 464 1.39 -13.31 5.15
CA PHE A 464 0.55 -14.38 5.73
C PHE A 464 0.06 -15.40 4.70
N GLY A 465 0.48 -15.31 3.44
CA GLY A 465 0.13 -16.29 2.40
C GLY A 465 0.57 -17.72 2.73
N HIS A 466 1.59 -17.87 3.58
CA HIS A 466 2.06 -19.18 4.08
C HIS A 466 1.04 -19.92 4.94
N LEU A 467 -0.01 -19.25 5.42
CA LEU A 467 -1.08 -19.88 6.20
C LEU A 467 -1.99 -20.77 5.36
N PHE A 468 -1.95 -20.66 4.03
CA PHE A 468 -2.88 -21.32 3.13
C PHE A 468 -2.25 -22.50 2.40
N THR A 469 -2.88 -23.66 2.54
CA THR A 469 -2.46 -24.92 1.91
C THR A 469 -3.41 -25.40 0.83
N ASP A 470 -4.68 -24.93 0.83
CA ASP A 470 -5.63 -25.25 -0.25
C ASP A 470 -5.23 -24.52 -1.51
N ARG A 471 -5.09 -25.27 -2.60
CA ARG A 471 -4.72 -24.75 -3.93
C ARG A 471 -5.67 -23.66 -4.41
N ARG A 472 -6.96 -23.74 -4.10
CA ARG A 472 -7.97 -22.76 -4.52
C ARG A 472 -7.79 -21.41 -3.85
N ASP A 473 -7.46 -21.39 -2.56
CA ASP A 473 -7.13 -20.15 -1.84
C ASP A 473 -5.86 -19.53 -2.43
N GLN A 474 -4.84 -20.36 -2.69
CA GLN A 474 -3.57 -19.93 -3.27
C GLN A 474 -3.74 -19.33 -4.68
N GLU A 475 -4.59 -19.92 -5.51
CA GLU A 475 -4.92 -19.41 -6.84
C GLU A 475 -5.66 -18.07 -6.79
N GLN A 476 -6.60 -17.89 -5.86
CA GLN A 476 -7.27 -16.60 -5.65
C GLN A 476 -6.28 -15.52 -5.19
N MET A 477 -5.36 -15.83 -4.27
CA MET A 477 -4.30 -14.89 -3.88
C MET A 477 -3.36 -14.56 -5.04
N MET A 478 -3.03 -15.55 -5.86
CA MET A 478 -2.21 -15.35 -7.05
C MET A 478 -2.91 -14.44 -8.08
N ASP A 479 -4.23 -14.59 -8.25
CA ASP A 479 -5.03 -13.71 -9.10
C ASP A 479 -4.98 -12.25 -8.60
N ILE A 480 -5.16 -12.01 -7.30
CA ILE A 480 -5.02 -10.68 -6.69
C ILE A 480 -3.66 -10.07 -7.01
N LEU A 481 -2.56 -10.81 -6.82
CA LEU A 481 -1.22 -10.34 -7.11
C LEU A 481 -1.05 -9.97 -8.60
N ARG A 482 -1.54 -10.82 -9.51
CA ARG A 482 -1.45 -10.60 -10.97
C ARG A 482 -2.29 -9.42 -11.44
N ARG A 483 -3.53 -9.33 -10.98
CA ARG A 483 -4.43 -8.21 -11.29
C ARG A 483 -3.89 -6.88 -10.79
N THR A 484 -3.36 -6.85 -9.57
CA THR A 484 -2.70 -5.67 -9.00
C THR A 484 -1.56 -5.17 -9.90
N GLU A 485 -0.76 -6.09 -10.43
CA GLU A 485 0.35 -5.75 -11.32
C GLU A 485 -0.11 -5.34 -12.72
N HIS A 486 -1.07 -6.07 -13.29
CA HIS A 486 -1.58 -5.81 -14.63
C HIS A 486 -2.39 -4.50 -14.69
N GLU A 487 -3.37 -4.33 -13.79
CA GLU A 487 -4.34 -3.23 -13.83
C GLU A 487 -3.79 -1.92 -13.26
N HIS A 488 -2.85 -1.98 -12.31
CA HIS A 488 -2.38 -0.79 -11.57
C HIS A 488 -0.87 -0.55 -11.65
N GLY A 489 -0.12 -1.43 -12.32
CA GLY A 489 1.33 -1.30 -12.47
C GLY A 489 2.12 -1.52 -11.18
N ARG A 490 1.48 -1.96 -10.10
CA ARG A 490 2.16 -2.21 -8.82
C ARG A 490 2.92 -3.53 -8.91
N PRO A 491 4.26 -3.54 -8.74
CA PRO A 491 5.04 -4.74 -8.95
C PRO A 491 4.79 -5.78 -7.85
N THR A 492 4.32 -6.95 -8.24
CA THR A 492 4.08 -8.10 -7.35
C THR A 492 4.85 -9.35 -7.80
N ALA A 493 5.50 -9.34 -8.97
CA ALA A 493 6.24 -10.47 -9.55
C ALA A 493 7.19 -11.16 -8.55
N LYS A 494 7.91 -10.39 -7.72
CA LYS A 494 8.78 -10.95 -6.66
C LYS A 494 7.97 -11.77 -5.63
N VAL A 495 6.86 -11.21 -5.15
CA VAL A 495 5.96 -11.89 -4.21
C VAL A 495 5.33 -13.11 -4.87
N GLN A 496 4.91 -13.02 -6.13
CA GLN A 496 4.39 -14.16 -6.89
C GLN A 496 5.40 -15.30 -6.96
N ALA A 497 6.65 -15.01 -7.35
CA ALA A 497 7.72 -15.99 -7.43
C ALA A 497 8.02 -16.61 -6.04
N GLU A 498 8.04 -15.79 -4.99
CA GLU A 498 8.23 -16.25 -3.63
C GLU A 498 7.13 -17.21 -3.17
N MET A 499 5.87 -16.84 -3.40
CA MET A 499 4.71 -17.66 -3.06
C MET A 499 4.75 -19.01 -3.79
N VAL A 500 5.03 -19.01 -5.09
CA VAL A 500 5.08 -20.22 -5.92
C VAL A 500 6.23 -21.14 -5.52
N HIS A 501 7.45 -20.61 -5.39
CA HIS A 501 8.65 -21.43 -5.26
C HIS A 501 9.00 -21.78 -3.82
N TYR A 502 8.82 -20.84 -2.88
CA TYR A 502 9.32 -20.98 -1.51
C TYR A 502 8.22 -21.21 -0.47
N VAL A 503 6.98 -20.78 -0.72
CA VAL A 503 5.90 -20.87 0.26
C VAL A 503 4.93 -22.01 -0.03
N TRP A 504 4.36 -22.05 -1.24
CA TRP A 504 3.36 -23.04 -1.64
C TRP A 504 3.94 -24.22 -2.41
N HIS A 505 5.21 -24.11 -2.83
CA HIS A 505 5.95 -25.15 -3.56
C HIS A 505 5.16 -25.74 -4.75
N TRP A 506 4.56 -24.86 -5.55
CA TRP A 506 3.85 -25.24 -6.76
C TRP A 506 4.81 -25.96 -7.71
N LYS A 507 4.42 -27.13 -8.21
CA LYS A 507 5.20 -27.83 -9.22
C LYS A 507 5.27 -26.98 -10.49
N PRO A 508 6.45 -26.85 -11.13
CA PRO A 508 6.54 -26.17 -12.41
C PRO A 508 5.64 -26.87 -13.42
N VAL A 509 4.83 -26.08 -14.13
CA VAL A 509 4.07 -26.58 -15.27
C VAL A 509 5.10 -26.97 -16.33
N PRO A 510 5.14 -28.24 -16.80
CA PRO A 510 6.13 -28.66 -17.77
C PRO A 510 6.06 -27.84 -19.07
N ASP A 511 7.22 -27.49 -19.64
CA ASP A 511 7.35 -26.65 -20.85
C ASP A 511 6.54 -27.13 -22.07
N TYR A 512 6.16 -28.41 -22.12
CA TYR A 512 5.33 -28.96 -23.21
C TYR A 512 3.87 -28.48 -23.16
N ILE A 513 3.38 -28.03 -22.00
CA ILE A 513 2.04 -27.43 -21.84
C ILE A 513 2.08 -25.95 -22.26
N ILE A 514 3.18 -25.25 -21.94
CA ILE A 514 3.36 -23.83 -22.27
C ILE A 514 3.54 -23.62 -23.78
N LYS A 515 4.12 -24.58 -24.50
CA LYS A 515 4.30 -24.51 -25.97
C LYS A 515 3.03 -24.76 -26.79
N GLN A 516 1.87 -24.98 -26.16
CA GLN A 516 0.57 -25.07 -26.85
C GLN A 516 -0.22 -23.75 -26.75
N GLU A 517 0.45 -22.60 -26.93
CA GLU A 517 -0.19 -21.29 -27.02
C GLU A 517 -1.12 -21.20 -28.25
N HIS A 518 -2.36 -21.67 -28.11
CA HIS A 518 -3.55 -21.22 -28.86
C HIS A 518 -4.87 -21.64 -28.20
N LEU A 519 -4.92 -21.88 -26.88
CA LEU A 519 -6.16 -22.31 -26.21
C LEU A 519 -6.59 -21.40 -25.06
N ASN A 520 -7.90 -21.15 -25.03
CA ASN A 520 -8.71 -20.35 -24.11
C ASN A 520 -8.29 -20.50 -22.63
N PRO A 521 -8.34 -19.44 -21.78
CA PRO A 521 -8.10 -19.50 -20.33
C PRO A 521 -8.79 -20.65 -19.58
N GLU A 522 -9.95 -21.14 -20.03
CA GLU A 522 -10.60 -22.34 -19.45
C GLU A 522 -9.76 -23.62 -19.59
N THR A 523 -8.95 -23.74 -20.65
CA THR A 523 -8.10 -24.90 -20.91
C THR A 523 -6.87 -24.92 -20.00
N LEU A 524 -6.39 -23.75 -19.56
CA LEU A 524 -5.34 -23.63 -18.53
C LEU A 524 -5.87 -24.07 -17.16
N ILE A 525 -7.13 -23.77 -16.85
CA ILE A 525 -7.81 -24.24 -15.63
C ILE A 525 -8.00 -25.76 -15.69
N TRP A 526 -8.41 -26.30 -16.84
CA TRP A 526 -8.54 -27.75 -17.05
C TRP A 526 -7.19 -28.48 -16.95
N ALA A 527 -6.12 -27.97 -17.56
CA ALA A 527 -4.78 -28.57 -17.49
C ALA A 527 -4.22 -28.57 -16.07
N ASN A 528 -4.50 -27.53 -15.27
CA ASN A 528 -4.13 -27.48 -13.86
C ASN A 528 -4.96 -28.45 -12.98
N GLN A 529 -6.21 -28.74 -13.34
CA GLN A 529 -7.01 -29.77 -12.66
C GLN A 529 -6.53 -31.20 -12.92
N GLN A 530 -5.90 -31.47 -14.06
CA GLN A 530 -5.39 -32.79 -14.43
C GLN A 530 -4.03 -33.13 -13.81
N LEU A 531 -3.33 -32.16 -13.20
CA LEU A 531 -2.06 -32.35 -12.51
C LEU A 531 -2.20 -32.67 -11.00
N ARG A 532 -3.41 -33.05 -10.56
CA ARG A 532 -3.72 -33.50 -9.19
C ARG A 532 -3.07 -34.83 -8.83
#